data_AF-A0A853JJQ1-F1
#
_entry.id   AF-A0A853JJQ1-F1
#
_cell.length_a   1.000
_cell.length_b   1.000
_cell.length_c   1.000
_cell.angle_alpha   90.00
_cell.angle_beta   90.00
_cell.angle_gamma   90.00
#
_symmetry.space_group_name_H-M   'P 1'
#
loop_
_entity.id
_entity.type
_entity.pdbx_description
1 polymer ?
#
loop_
_entity_poly.entity_id
_entity_poly.type
_entity_poly.pdbx_seq_one_letter_code
_entity_poly.pdbx_strand_id
1 'polypeptide(L)'
;MTRLLHHFSPVFSFGLALDEKVSENAAGEPPESVLTTARDLIDRAKAAAQADGKRAEHVEDAAFAVVAWIDEIMARNPAYLTGNAIPLQVALYNTNNAGNEFFSHLSALKAEHDEVREVYYHALLFGFVGQYYYETGDGGELGKLKELHARQLPVAPAPIHTLREERVTPQPYAGEAPAGPRYPKQWDRLLLKAGVTAALLIPLAYLAYLLVAAPAETGPSVQALVDRQLAGFPCSDLVATVGEKGATRVEGFVSRADDIAAVRQQVSAVDGVASPQFDVQLRIWPHCEVVQMLKPFRARNQDLRYGLSVAPTSGHSDRFLENERVIVQLTQAAYEGYLYVDYYTVGGDVAHIYPNPHEPGSGRLIRAGEGFSVGATDQRFWTVGPPFGQELITVIASPTPLFQGDPPDEVESAKDYLPRLRQLIEANRDNPQLAAEFLFMQTEPAP
;
A
#
# COMPACT_ATOMS: atom_id res chain seq x y z
N MET A 1 -23.51 25.22 -45.93
CA MET A 1 -24.33 24.21 -45.24
C MET A 1 -24.28 24.53 -43.76
N THR A 2 -25.42 24.47 -43.09
CA THR A 2 -25.53 24.80 -41.67
C THR A 2 -24.90 23.66 -40.86
N ARG A 3 -24.10 23.95 -39.83
CA ARG A 3 -23.47 22.91 -38.98
C ARG A 3 -24.52 22.35 -38.02
N LEU A 4 -24.35 21.10 -37.59
CA LEU A 4 -25.26 20.43 -36.66
C LEU A 4 -25.51 21.25 -35.39
N LEU A 5 -24.46 21.85 -34.83
CA LEU A 5 -24.54 22.75 -33.67
C LEU A 5 -25.57 23.88 -33.83
N HIS A 6 -25.67 24.49 -35.01
CA HIS A 6 -26.58 25.63 -35.23
C HIS A 6 -28.05 25.21 -35.09
N HIS A 7 -28.40 23.97 -35.47
CA HIS A 7 -29.74 23.43 -35.32
C HIS A 7 -30.10 23.19 -33.85
N PHE A 8 -29.12 22.82 -33.02
CA PHE A 8 -29.28 22.62 -31.57
C PHE A 8 -29.10 23.90 -30.73
N SER A 9 -28.65 25.01 -31.33
CA SER A 9 -28.46 26.30 -30.63
C SER A 9 -29.69 26.80 -29.86
N PRO A 10 -30.95 26.66 -30.36
CA PRO A 10 -32.13 27.01 -29.58
C PRO A 10 -32.27 26.17 -28.30
N VAL A 11 -31.87 24.89 -28.34
CA VAL A 11 -31.92 24.00 -27.16
C VAL A 11 -30.86 24.41 -26.15
N PHE A 12 -29.64 24.75 -26.60
CA PHE A 12 -28.60 25.31 -25.72
C PHE A 12 -29.02 26.65 -25.11
N SER A 13 -29.64 27.53 -25.89
CA SER A 13 -30.14 28.82 -25.39
C SER A 13 -31.21 28.63 -24.31
N PHE A 14 -32.13 27.69 -24.52
CA PHE A 14 -33.13 27.30 -23.53
C PHE A 14 -32.49 26.71 -22.26
N GLY A 15 -31.54 25.78 -22.42
CA GLY A 15 -30.85 25.16 -21.29
C GLY A 15 -30.05 26.16 -20.45
N LEU A 16 -29.37 27.13 -21.08
CA LEU A 16 -28.65 28.19 -20.37
C LEU A 16 -29.60 29.12 -19.60
N ALA A 17 -30.73 29.50 -20.19
CA ALA A 17 -31.75 30.28 -19.49
C ALA A 17 -32.40 29.51 -18.34
N LEU A 18 -32.55 28.20 -18.48
CA LEU A 18 -32.99 27.31 -17.41
C LEU A 18 -31.94 27.23 -16.29
N ASP A 19 -30.66 27.10 -16.65
CA ASP A 19 -29.56 27.01 -15.70
C ASP A 19 -29.39 28.28 -14.86
N GLU A 20 -29.54 29.45 -15.48
CA GLU A 20 -29.57 30.74 -14.79
C GLU A 20 -30.71 30.78 -13.76
N LYS A 21 -31.94 30.42 -14.18
CA LYS A 21 -33.09 30.35 -13.26
C LYS A 21 -32.89 29.35 -12.13
N VAL A 22 -32.27 28.20 -12.38
CA VAL A 22 -31.99 27.16 -11.37
C VAL A 22 -30.94 27.66 -10.39
N SER A 23 -29.88 28.30 -10.88
CA SER A 23 -28.79 28.88 -10.06
C SER A 23 -29.26 30.02 -9.17
N GLU A 24 -30.22 30.84 -9.64
CA GLU A 24 -30.86 31.91 -8.87
C GLU A 24 -32.00 31.43 -7.96
N ASN A 25 -32.30 30.13 -7.96
CA ASN A 25 -33.45 29.53 -7.26
C ASN A 25 -34.80 30.19 -7.64
N ALA A 26 -34.90 30.70 -8.87
CA ALA A 26 -36.06 31.39 -9.44
C ALA A 26 -36.90 30.50 -10.37
N ALA A 27 -36.54 29.22 -10.49
CA ALA A 27 -37.17 28.24 -11.35
C ALA A 27 -38.51 27.74 -10.76
N GLY A 28 -39.58 28.55 -10.91
CA GLY A 28 -40.93 28.27 -10.40
C GLY A 28 -41.88 27.57 -11.38
N GLU A 29 -41.43 27.26 -12.60
CA GLU A 29 -42.25 26.59 -13.62
C GLU A 29 -42.41 25.08 -13.30
N PRO A 30 -43.58 24.46 -13.55
CA PRO A 30 -43.76 23.03 -13.34
C PRO A 30 -42.78 22.18 -14.18
N PRO A 31 -42.13 21.15 -13.61
CA PRO A 31 -41.14 20.34 -14.32
C PRO A 31 -41.66 19.74 -15.64
N GLU A 32 -42.94 19.36 -15.70
CA GLU A 32 -43.57 18.82 -16.92
C GLU A 32 -43.59 19.83 -18.08
N SER A 33 -43.79 21.13 -17.78
CA SER A 33 -43.80 22.20 -18.79
C SER A 33 -42.40 22.43 -19.36
N VAL A 34 -41.40 22.41 -18.48
CA VAL A 34 -39.97 22.55 -18.86
C VAL A 34 -39.56 21.39 -19.76
N LEU A 35 -39.87 20.15 -19.37
CA LEU A 35 -39.58 18.94 -20.16
C LEU A 35 -40.31 18.94 -21.51
N THR A 36 -41.58 19.34 -21.54
CA THR A 36 -42.36 19.43 -22.79
C THR A 36 -41.73 20.44 -23.75
N THR A 37 -41.30 21.61 -23.23
CA THR A 37 -40.64 22.65 -24.03
C THR A 37 -39.28 22.18 -24.54
N ALA A 38 -38.46 21.59 -23.67
CA ALA A 38 -37.17 21.02 -24.04
C ALA A 38 -37.34 19.95 -25.14
N ARG A 39 -38.34 19.07 -24.99
CA ARG A 39 -38.65 18.02 -25.96
C ARG A 39 -39.05 18.58 -27.32
N ASP A 40 -39.95 19.57 -27.37
CA ASP A 40 -40.36 20.21 -28.62
C ASP A 40 -39.17 20.89 -29.32
N LEU A 41 -38.30 21.57 -28.56
CA LEU A 41 -37.09 22.18 -29.12
C LEU A 41 -36.12 21.13 -29.69
N ILE A 42 -35.93 20.00 -29.01
CA ILE A 42 -35.11 18.89 -29.49
C ILE A 42 -35.71 18.29 -30.77
N ASP A 43 -37.02 18.02 -30.80
CA ASP A 43 -37.68 17.44 -31.98
C ASP A 43 -37.61 18.39 -33.19
N ARG A 44 -37.76 19.71 -32.97
CA ARG A 44 -37.56 20.72 -34.02
C ARG A 44 -36.12 20.78 -34.51
N ALA A 45 -35.14 20.74 -33.60
CA ALA A 45 -33.71 20.72 -33.96
C ALA A 45 -33.38 19.49 -34.82
N LYS A 46 -33.88 18.32 -34.42
CA LYS A 46 -33.71 17.07 -35.18
C LYS A 46 -34.33 17.15 -36.57
N ALA A 47 -35.58 17.62 -36.67
CA ALA A 47 -36.28 17.77 -37.95
C ALA A 47 -35.57 18.78 -38.88
N ALA A 48 -35.12 19.91 -38.34
CA ALA A 48 -34.40 20.93 -39.11
C ALA A 48 -33.04 20.42 -39.63
N ALA A 49 -32.28 19.70 -38.78
CA ALA A 49 -31.01 19.11 -39.17
C ALA A 49 -31.19 18.03 -40.26
N GLN A 50 -32.21 17.18 -40.14
CA GLN A 50 -32.54 16.18 -41.16
C GLN A 50 -32.99 16.82 -42.48
N ALA A 51 -33.79 17.89 -42.42
CA ALA A 51 -34.21 18.64 -43.61
C ALA A 51 -33.02 19.31 -44.33
N ASP A 52 -31.98 19.71 -43.59
CA ASP A 52 -30.71 20.23 -44.12
C ASP A 52 -29.73 19.11 -44.58
N GLY A 53 -30.20 17.86 -44.61
CA GLY A 53 -29.47 16.71 -45.15
C GLY A 53 -28.47 16.05 -44.20
N LYS A 54 -28.54 16.32 -42.89
CA LYS A 54 -27.68 15.66 -41.90
C LYS A 54 -28.06 14.20 -41.72
N ARG A 55 -27.07 13.33 -41.52
CA ARG A 55 -27.26 11.89 -41.28
C ARG A 55 -28.09 11.67 -40.01
N ALA A 56 -29.13 10.83 -40.09
CA ALA A 56 -30.01 10.57 -38.96
C ALA A 56 -29.25 10.09 -37.72
N GLU A 57 -28.28 9.19 -37.89
CA GLU A 57 -27.39 8.71 -36.82
C GLU A 57 -26.66 9.85 -36.08
N HIS A 58 -26.14 10.84 -36.80
CA HIS A 58 -25.45 11.99 -36.21
C HIS A 58 -26.41 12.91 -35.47
N VAL A 59 -27.62 13.08 -36.03
CA VAL A 59 -28.67 13.90 -35.43
C VAL A 59 -29.14 13.28 -34.12
N GLU A 60 -29.32 11.96 -34.06
CA GLU A 60 -29.66 11.24 -32.83
C GLU A 60 -28.54 11.33 -31.78
N ASP A 61 -27.28 11.10 -32.18
CA ASP A 61 -26.15 11.15 -31.24
C ASP A 61 -25.92 12.57 -30.67
N ALA A 62 -26.09 13.61 -31.50
CA ALA A 62 -26.08 15.00 -31.03
C ALA A 62 -27.26 15.33 -30.10
N ALA A 63 -28.46 14.78 -30.38
CA ALA A 63 -29.61 14.96 -29.51
C ALA A 63 -29.40 14.30 -28.14
N PHE A 64 -28.70 13.16 -28.08
CA PHE A 64 -28.36 12.50 -26.83
C PHE A 64 -27.52 13.40 -25.91
N ALA A 65 -26.48 14.06 -26.45
CA ALA A 65 -25.64 14.99 -25.70
C ALA A 65 -26.43 16.11 -25.03
N VAL A 66 -27.35 16.73 -25.78
CA VAL A 66 -28.17 17.84 -25.28
C VAL A 66 -29.21 17.35 -24.26
N VAL A 67 -29.76 16.14 -24.45
CA VAL A 67 -30.67 15.51 -23.47
C VAL A 67 -29.97 15.24 -22.15
N ALA A 68 -28.76 14.66 -22.19
CA ALA A 68 -27.96 14.40 -20.99
C ALA A 68 -27.68 15.70 -20.21
N TRP A 69 -27.34 16.78 -20.93
CA TRP A 69 -27.06 18.08 -20.33
C TRP A 69 -28.30 18.76 -19.74
N ILE A 70 -29.43 18.78 -20.44
CA ILE A 70 -30.68 19.35 -19.90
C ILE A 70 -31.13 18.61 -18.64
N ASP A 71 -31.09 17.27 -18.65
CA ASP A 71 -31.46 16.49 -17.47
C ASP A 71 -30.54 16.75 -16.27
N GLU A 72 -29.25 16.97 -16.50
CA GLU A 72 -28.31 17.34 -15.44
C GLU A 72 -28.64 18.71 -14.83
N ILE A 73 -28.95 19.72 -15.66
CA ILE A 73 -29.42 21.03 -15.18
C ILE A 73 -30.67 20.86 -14.32
N MET A 74 -31.63 20.06 -14.79
CA MET A 74 -32.86 19.81 -14.05
C MET A 74 -32.62 19.09 -12.72
N ALA A 75 -31.70 18.12 -12.68
CA ALA A 75 -31.35 17.38 -11.47
C ALA A 75 -30.73 18.27 -10.37
N ARG A 76 -30.15 19.43 -10.72
CA ARG A 76 -29.62 20.39 -9.73
C ARG A 76 -30.71 21.13 -8.96
N ASN A 77 -31.94 21.17 -9.44
CA ASN A 77 -33.05 21.80 -8.75
C ASN A 77 -33.91 20.76 -7.99
N PRO A 78 -33.96 20.79 -6.65
CA PRO A 78 -34.77 19.87 -5.86
C PRO A 78 -36.26 19.86 -6.24
N ALA A 79 -36.81 20.98 -6.73
CA ALA A 79 -38.20 21.06 -7.17
C ALA A 79 -38.52 20.11 -8.33
N TYR A 80 -37.52 19.80 -9.16
CA TYR A 80 -37.66 18.89 -10.30
C TYR A 80 -37.43 17.43 -9.93
N LEU A 81 -36.76 17.16 -8.80
CA LEU A 81 -36.61 15.81 -8.22
C LEU A 81 -37.85 15.35 -7.44
N THR A 82 -38.62 16.29 -6.89
CA THR A 82 -39.83 15.99 -6.10
C THR A 82 -41.11 15.80 -6.91
N GLY A 83 -41.09 16.12 -8.21
CA GLY A 83 -42.22 15.92 -9.12
C GLY A 83 -42.22 14.53 -9.74
N ASN A 84 -43.40 14.01 -10.10
CA ASN A 84 -43.57 12.74 -10.84
C ASN A 84 -43.11 12.83 -12.33
N ALA A 85 -42.26 13.78 -12.67
CA ALA A 85 -41.85 14.04 -14.03
C ALA A 85 -40.77 13.05 -14.48
N ILE A 86 -40.90 12.52 -15.69
CA ILE A 86 -39.96 11.53 -16.25
C ILE A 86 -38.82 12.29 -16.96
N PRO A 87 -37.54 12.10 -16.59
CA PRO A 87 -36.40 12.74 -17.27
C PRO A 87 -36.34 12.41 -18.76
N LEU A 88 -35.76 13.30 -19.56
CA LEU A 88 -35.68 13.13 -21.02
C LEU A 88 -34.85 11.90 -21.41
N GLN A 89 -33.79 11.59 -20.70
CA GLN A 89 -32.95 10.40 -20.94
C GLN A 89 -33.76 9.09 -20.82
N VAL A 90 -34.70 9.04 -19.87
CA VAL A 90 -35.59 7.88 -19.68
C VAL A 90 -36.64 7.85 -20.77
N ALA A 91 -37.30 9.00 -21.01
CA ALA A 91 -38.40 9.09 -21.96
C ALA A 91 -37.98 8.84 -23.42
N LEU A 92 -36.73 9.17 -23.78
CA LEU A 92 -36.26 9.17 -25.16
C LEU A 92 -35.29 8.04 -25.50
N TYR A 93 -34.46 7.64 -24.54
CA TYR A 93 -33.38 6.67 -24.75
C TYR A 93 -33.48 5.45 -23.83
N ASN A 94 -34.48 5.40 -22.95
CA ASN A 94 -34.66 4.30 -21.99
C ASN A 94 -33.41 4.04 -21.14
N THR A 95 -32.68 5.11 -20.78
CA THR A 95 -31.52 5.06 -19.89
C THR A 95 -31.74 5.98 -18.70
N ASN A 96 -31.13 5.66 -17.56
CA ASN A 96 -31.00 6.50 -16.39
C ASN A 96 -29.54 6.88 -16.08
N ASN A 97 -28.63 6.61 -17.03
CA ASN A 97 -27.19 6.69 -16.86
C ASN A 97 -26.54 7.58 -17.94
N ALA A 98 -27.30 8.54 -18.47
CA ALA A 98 -26.83 9.40 -19.56
C ALA A 98 -25.55 10.19 -19.19
N GLY A 99 -25.37 10.53 -17.91
CA GLY A 99 -24.17 11.19 -17.38
C GLY A 99 -22.86 10.43 -17.62
N ASN A 100 -22.90 9.09 -17.58
CA ASN A 100 -21.74 8.23 -17.85
C ASN A 100 -21.67 7.86 -19.34
N GLU A 101 -22.82 7.52 -19.94
CA GLU A 101 -22.92 7.15 -21.35
C GLU A 101 -22.46 8.27 -22.29
N PHE A 102 -22.65 9.54 -21.90
CA PHE A 102 -22.14 10.71 -22.62
C PHE A 102 -20.65 10.59 -22.95
N PHE A 103 -19.82 10.24 -21.98
CA PHE A 103 -18.37 10.13 -22.19
C PHE A 103 -18.01 8.88 -23.00
N SER A 104 -18.78 7.80 -22.85
CA SER A 104 -18.65 6.61 -23.70
C SER A 104 -18.91 6.96 -25.17
N HIS A 105 -20.00 7.66 -25.47
CA HIS A 105 -20.32 8.11 -26.83
C HIS A 105 -19.27 9.07 -27.37
N LEU A 106 -18.88 10.08 -26.58
CA LEU A 106 -17.85 11.06 -26.96
C LEU A 106 -16.51 10.40 -27.31
N SER A 107 -16.09 9.38 -26.55
CA SER A 107 -14.86 8.63 -26.80
C SER A 107 -14.93 7.75 -28.06
N ALA A 108 -16.13 7.30 -28.44
CA ALA A 108 -16.36 6.47 -29.61
C ALA A 108 -16.45 7.27 -30.94
N LEU A 109 -16.48 8.61 -30.86
CA LEU A 109 -16.58 9.47 -32.04
C LEU A 109 -15.33 9.43 -32.90
N LYS A 110 -15.51 9.05 -34.17
CA LYS A 110 -14.46 9.03 -35.19
C LYS A 110 -14.18 10.42 -35.77
N ALA A 111 -13.16 10.55 -36.61
CA ALA A 111 -12.81 11.83 -37.22
C ALA A 111 -13.95 12.40 -38.10
N GLU A 112 -14.74 11.54 -38.75
CA GLU A 112 -15.90 11.91 -39.56
C GLU A 112 -17.15 12.32 -38.76
N HIS A 113 -17.11 12.24 -37.42
CA HIS A 113 -18.19 12.67 -36.52
C HIS A 113 -17.91 14.04 -35.90
N ASP A 114 -17.19 14.89 -36.63
CA ASP A 114 -16.67 16.18 -36.17
C ASP A 114 -17.76 17.18 -35.75
N GLU A 115 -18.88 17.26 -36.49
CA GLU A 115 -20.04 18.08 -36.12
C GLU A 115 -20.80 17.53 -34.91
N VAL A 116 -20.78 16.21 -34.66
CA VAL A 116 -21.37 15.61 -33.45
C VAL A 116 -20.48 15.92 -32.25
N ARG A 117 -19.16 15.75 -32.41
CA ARG A 117 -18.16 16.11 -31.39
C ARG A 117 -18.29 17.58 -30.99
N GLU A 118 -18.57 18.46 -31.94
CA GLU A 118 -18.83 19.87 -31.66
C GLU A 118 -20.03 20.08 -30.73
N VAL A 119 -21.14 19.36 -30.90
CA VAL A 119 -22.31 19.44 -30.00
C VAL A 119 -21.98 18.95 -28.59
N TYR A 120 -21.30 17.80 -28.47
CA TYR A 120 -20.83 17.28 -27.18
C TYR A 120 -19.88 18.26 -26.48
N TYR A 121 -18.94 18.83 -27.24
CA TYR A 121 -18.00 19.81 -26.71
C TYR A 121 -18.70 21.07 -26.21
N HIS A 122 -19.74 21.55 -26.89
CA HIS A 122 -20.52 22.69 -26.42
C HIS A 122 -21.27 22.39 -25.11
N ALA A 123 -21.81 21.18 -24.93
CA ALA A 123 -22.39 20.79 -23.63
C ALA A 123 -21.34 20.86 -22.50
N LEU A 124 -20.11 20.39 -22.75
CA LEU A 124 -19.00 20.50 -21.79
C LEU A 124 -18.59 21.95 -21.48
N LEU A 125 -18.63 22.84 -22.48
CA LEU A 125 -18.37 24.26 -22.29
C LEU A 125 -19.47 24.95 -21.47
N PHE A 126 -20.72 24.51 -21.63
CA PHE A 126 -21.86 25.00 -20.86
C PHE A 126 -22.06 24.27 -19.53
N GLY A 127 -21.00 23.66 -19.01
CA GLY A 127 -20.97 23.16 -17.64
C GLY A 127 -21.58 21.78 -17.44
N PHE A 128 -21.73 20.97 -18.50
CA PHE A 128 -21.96 19.54 -18.32
C PHE A 128 -20.77 18.88 -17.64
N VAL A 129 -21.03 18.14 -16.56
CA VAL A 129 -20.00 17.48 -15.76
C VAL A 129 -20.16 15.96 -15.78
N GLY A 130 -21.39 15.44 -15.76
CA GLY A 130 -21.72 14.03 -15.77
C GLY A 130 -20.97 13.24 -14.68
N GLN A 131 -20.27 12.18 -15.10
CA GLN A 131 -19.51 11.31 -14.20
C GLN A 131 -18.39 12.00 -13.40
N TYR A 132 -17.99 13.22 -13.79
CA TYR A 132 -16.90 13.97 -13.16
C TYR A 132 -17.39 14.99 -12.12
N TYR A 133 -18.58 14.82 -11.54
CA TYR A 133 -19.25 15.80 -10.65
C TYR A 133 -18.42 16.24 -9.42
N TYR A 134 -17.37 15.49 -9.08
CA TYR A 134 -16.45 15.75 -7.97
C TYR A 134 -15.28 16.67 -8.35
N GLU A 135 -15.04 16.94 -9.64
CA GLU A 135 -13.94 17.81 -10.08
C GLU A 135 -14.36 19.29 -10.01
N THR A 136 -13.41 20.16 -9.65
CA THR A 136 -13.62 21.62 -9.66
C THR A 136 -12.64 22.30 -10.61
N GLY A 137 -13.16 23.10 -11.54
CA GLY A 137 -12.37 23.77 -12.58
C GLY A 137 -11.83 22.83 -13.67
N ASP A 138 -10.99 23.37 -14.54
CA ASP A 138 -10.45 22.65 -15.72
C ASP A 138 -9.07 21.99 -15.47
N GLY A 139 -8.68 21.80 -14.19
CA GLY A 139 -7.40 21.19 -13.82
C GLY A 139 -7.40 19.65 -13.74
N GLY A 140 -8.59 19.03 -13.77
CA GLY A 140 -8.80 17.59 -13.61
C GLY A 140 -8.89 16.80 -14.93
N GLU A 141 -9.44 15.58 -14.88
CA GLU A 141 -9.66 14.73 -16.06
C GLU A 141 -10.67 15.35 -17.03
N LEU A 142 -11.70 16.04 -16.53
CA LEU A 142 -12.66 16.74 -17.38
C LEU A 142 -11.98 17.83 -18.22
N GLY A 143 -11.03 18.57 -17.63
CA GLY A 143 -10.22 19.56 -18.33
C GLY A 143 -9.33 18.95 -19.41
N LYS A 144 -8.72 17.79 -19.13
CA LYS A 144 -7.94 17.04 -20.12
C LYS A 144 -8.80 16.55 -21.29
N LEU A 145 -10.02 16.08 -21.02
CA LEU A 145 -10.97 15.68 -22.05
C LEU A 145 -11.40 16.87 -22.93
N LYS A 146 -11.67 18.03 -22.33
CA LYS A 146 -11.94 19.26 -23.08
C LYS A 146 -10.77 19.60 -24.01
N GLU A 147 -9.54 19.64 -23.50
CA GLU A 147 -8.34 19.92 -24.33
C GLU A 147 -8.13 18.87 -25.45
N LEU A 148 -8.34 17.59 -25.15
CA LEU A 148 -8.19 16.50 -26.13
C LEU A 148 -9.20 16.63 -27.28
N HIS A 149 -10.46 16.91 -26.98
CA HIS A 149 -11.52 17.03 -27.99
C HIS A 149 -11.49 18.38 -28.71
N ALA A 150 -11.07 19.46 -28.05
CA ALA A 150 -10.89 20.79 -28.63
C ALA A 150 -10.00 20.76 -29.89
N ARG A 151 -8.89 20.01 -29.83
CA ARG A 151 -7.94 19.85 -30.94
C ARG A 151 -8.50 19.06 -32.12
N GLN A 152 -9.57 18.31 -31.90
CA GLN A 152 -10.23 17.47 -32.90
C GLN A 152 -11.51 18.11 -33.45
N LEU A 153 -11.80 19.36 -33.09
CA LEU A 153 -12.92 20.12 -33.63
C LEU A 153 -12.56 20.71 -35.00
N PRO A 154 -13.53 20.87 -35.90
CA PRO A 154 -13.30 21.51 -37.21
C PRO A 154 -12.85 22.97 -37.09
N VAL A 155 -13.28 23.64 -36.02
CA VAL A 155 -12.77 24.95 -35.62
C VAL A 155 -12.26 24.78 -34.19
N ALA A 156 -10.94 24.68 -34.05
CA ALA A 156 -10.32 24.61 -32.73
C ALA A 156 -10.60 25.91 -31.95
N PRO A 157 -10.94 25.83 -30.66
CA PRO A 157 -11.13 27.02 -29.83
C PRO A 157 -9.81 27.79 -29.72
N ALA A 158 -9.89 29.11 -29.69
CA ALA A 158 -8.73 29.96 -29.54
C ALA A 158 -8.02 29.67 -28.20
N PRO A 159 -6.68 29.48 -28.19
CA PRO A 159 -5.95 29.26 -26.95
C PRO A 159 -6.07 30.49 -26.04
N ILE A 160 -6.56 30.30 -24.82
CA ILE A 160 -6.80 31.44 -23.88
C ILE A 160 -5.52 32.23 -23.60
N HIS A 161 -4.37 31.56 -23.62
CA HIS A 161 -3.05 32.17 -23.40
C HIS A 161 -2.54 32.98 -24.61
N THR A 162 -3.07 32.75 -25.82
CA THR A 162 -2.74 33.52 -27.02
C THR A 162 -3.77 34.61 -27.34
N LEU A 163 -4.91 34.69 -26.63
CA LEU A 163 -5.95 35.71 -26.88
C LEU A 163 -5.44 37.16 -26.81
N ARG A 164 -4.34 37.41 -26.09
CA ARG A 164 -3.69 38.74 -26.06
C ARG A 164 -2.95 39.07 -27.36
N GLU A 165 -2.50 38.04 -28.07
CA GLU A 165 -1.68 38.12 -29.28
C GLU A 165 -2.51 37.90 -30.56
N GLU A 166 -3.53 37.05 -30.49
CA GLU A 166 -4.50 36.81 -31.56
C GLU A 166 -5.55 37.91 -31.63
N ARG A 167 -5.66 38.54 -32.80
CA ARG A 167 -6.59 39.64 -33.05
C ARG A 167 -7.99 39.07 -33.31
N VAL A 168 -8.86 39.15 -32.30
CA VAL A 168 -10.22 38.58 -32.35
C VAL A 168 -11.17 39.34 -33.29
N THR A 169 -10.90 40.62 -33.59
CA THR A 169 -11.69 41.41 -34.56
C THR A 169 -10.80 42.26 -35.48
N PRO A 170 -11.21 42.56 -36.73
CA PRO A 170 -10.41 43.39 -37.63
C PRO A 170 -10.25 44.86 -37.21
N GLN A 171 -11.17 45.44 -36.42
CA GLN A 171 -11.35 46.90 -36.29
C GLN A 171 -11.24 47.53 -34.87
N PRO A 172 -10.36 47.07 -33.96
CA PRO A 172 -9.77 47.99 -32.99
C PRO A 172 -8.24 48.07 -33.09
N TYR A 173 -7.60 47.25 -33.92
CA TYR A 173 -6.13 47.17 -34.05
C TYR A 173 -5.53 48.07 -35.14
N ALA A 174 -6.34 48.93 -35.79
CA ALA A 174 -5.86 49.86 -36.81
C ALA A 174 -5.20 51.13 -36.24
N GLY A 175 -5.38 51.41 -34.94
CA GLY A 175 -4.68 52.49 -34.24
C GLY A 175 -3.41 51.99 -33.56
N GLU A 176 -2.35 52.81 -33.55
CA GLU A 176 -1.19 52.58 -32.68
C GLU A 176 -1.64 52.53 -31.22
N ALA A 177 -1.28 51.45 -30.52
CA ALA A 177 -1.54 51.33 -29.10
C ALA A 177 -0.83 52.47 -28.32
N PRO A 178 -1.47 53.09 -27.32
CA PRO A 178 -0.80 54.10 -26.50
C PRO A 178 0.43 53.48 -25.84
N ALA A 179 1.53 54.25 -25.79
CA ALA A 179 2.77 53.79 -25.17
C ALA A 179 2.53 53.46 -23.69
N GLY A 180 2.57 52.17 -23.36
CA GLY A 180 2.47 51.70 -21.98
C GLY A 180 3.64 52.19 -21.12
N PRO A 181 3.52 52.11 -19.78
CA PRO A 181 4.55 52.59 -18.86
C PRO A 181 5.90 51.92 -19.14
N ARG A 182 6.94 52.74 -19.30
CA ARG A 182 8.32 52.28 -19.51
C ARG A 182 8.86 51.65 -18.22
N TYR A 183 8.68 50.35 -18.06
CA TYR A 183 9.40 49.59 -17.03
C TYR A 183 10.91 49.55 -17.35
N PRO A 184 11.81 49.82 -16.38
CA PRO A 184 13.25 49.86 -16.61
C PRO A 184 13.84 48.44 -16.78
N LYS A 185 13.84 47.95 -18.04
CA LYS A 185 14.33 46.61 -18.49
C LYS A 185 15.80 46.28 -18.19
N GLN A 186 16.56 47.16 -17.53
CA GLN A 186 17.99 46.95 -17.28
C GLN A 186 18.28 45.98 -16.13
N TRP A 187 17.42 45.98 -15.09
CA TRP A 187 17.56 45.08 -13.95
C TRP A 187 17.14 43.65 -14.29
N ASP A 188 16.11 43.47 -15.13
CA ASP A 188 15.65 42.16 -15.59
C ASP A 188 16.73 41.39 -16.35
N ARG A 189 17.50 42.05 -17.22
CA ARG A 189 18.58 41.39 -17.98
C ARG A 189 19.76 40.99 -17.10
N LEU A 190 20.05 41.76 -16.06
CA LEU A 190 21.11 41.44 -15.11
C LEU A 190 20.71 40.27 -14.23
N LEU A 191 19.48 40.29 -13.70
CA LEU A 191 18.90 39.21 -12.89
C LEU A 191 18.76 37.91 -13.68
N LEU A 192 18.33 37.99 -14.94
CA LEU A 192 18.22 36.81 -15.81
C LEU A 192 19.60 36.18 -16.07
N LYS A 193 20.62 37.00 -16.37
CA LYS A 193 21.99 36.51 -16.57
C LYS A 193 22.54 35.88 -15.30
N ALA A 194 22.38 36.54 -14.15
CA ALA A 194 22.83 36.03 -12.86
C ALA A 194 22.14 34.71 -12.47
N GLY A 195 20.83 34.61 -12.72
CA GLY A 195 20.05 33.39 -12.52
C GLY A 195 20.55 32.22 -13.37
N VAL A 196 20.86 32.47 -14.67
CA VAL A 196 21.40 31.46 -15.57
C VAL A 196 22.79 31.00 -15.14
N THR A 197 23.69 31.90 -14.73
CA THR A 197 25.01 31.50 -14.23
C THR A 197 24.91 30.69 -12.95
N ALA A 198 24.04 31.08 -12.01
CA ALA A 198 23.82 30.32 -10.78
C ALA A 198 23.25 28.92 -11.07
N ALA A 199 22.28 28.80 -11.98
CA ALA A 199 21.69 27.54 -12.38
C ALA A 199 22.69 26.57 -13.05
N LEU A 200 23.76 27.09 -13.68
CA LEU A 200 24.85 26.29 -14.23
C LEU A 200 25.91 25.94 -13.19
N LEU A 201 26.30 26.91 -12.34
CA LEU A 201 27.41 26.75 -11.40
C LEU A 201 27.05 25.87 -10.20
N ILE A 202 25.81 25.92 -9.72
CA ILE A 202 25.35 25.08 -8.59
C ILE A 202 25.46 23.57 -8.91
N PRO A 203 24.90 23.05 -10.02
CA PRO A 203 25.04 21.62 -10.33
C PRO A 203 26.47 21.23 -10.68
N LEU A 204 27.26 22.10 -11.31
CA LEU A 204 28.68 21.85 -11.58
C LEU A 204 29.52 21.77 -10.30
N ALA A 205 29.28 22.69 -9.35
CA ALA A 205 29.94 22.66 -8.04
C ALA A 205 29.49 21.44 -7.22
N TYR A 206 28.21 21.06 -7.30
CA TYR A 206 27.69 19.85 -6.69
C TYR A 206 28.31 18.59 -7.30
N LEU A 207 28.46 18.53 -8.63
CA LEU A 207 29.15 17.44 -9.31
C LEU A 207 30.63 17.36 -8.90
N ALA A 208 31.32 18.51 -8.84
CA ALA A 208 32.70 18.56 -8.37
C ALA A 208 32.83 18.13 -6.90
N TYR A 209 31.89 18.53 -6.05
CA TYR A 209 31.80 18.04 -4.67
C TYR A 209 31.59 16.54 -4.62
N LEU A 210 30.67 15.98 -5.42
CA LEU A 210 30.48 14.53 -5.50
C LEU A 210 31.75 13.82 -5.98
N LEU A 211 32.50 14.38 -6.92
CA LEU A 211 33.73 13.75 -7.43
C LEU A 211 34.92 13.82 -6.46
N VAL A 212 34.96 14.82 -5.57
CA VAL A 212 36.06 15.01 -4.59
C VAL A 212 35.71 14.45 -3.22
N ALA A 213 34.44 14.50 -2.82
CA ALA A 213 33.93 14.07 -1.53
C ALA A 213 33.23 12.70 -1.56
N ALA A 214 33.03 12.08 -2.74
CA ALA A 214 32.71 10.66 -2.78
C ALA A 214 33.86 9.90 -2.11
N PRO A 215 33.60 9.13 -1.04
CA PRO A 215 34.62 8.25 -0.49
C PRO A 215 35.08 7.35 -1.63
N ALA A 216 36.39 7.31 -1.87
CA ALA A 216 36.95 6.33 -2.78
C ALA A 216 36.43 4.96 -2.32
N GLU A 217 35.74 4.22 -3.19
CA GLU A 217 35.39 2.83 -2.93
C GLU A 217 36.68 2.01 -2.88
N THR A 218 37.37 2.09 -1.75
CA THR A 218 38.27 1.04 -1.30
C THR A 218 37.40 -0.20 -1.18
N GLY A 219 37.87 -1.34 -1.69
CA GLY A 219 37.12 -2.60 -1.77
C GLY A 219 36.47 -3.05 -0.45
N PRO A 220 35.81 -4.24 -0.45
CA PRO A 220 35.05 -4.70 0.71
C PRO A 220 35.89 -4.62 1.98
N SER A 221 35.35 -3.97 3.01
CA SER A 221 36.01 -3.89 4.32
C SER A 221 36.27 -5.29 4.87
N VAL A 222 37.26 -5.43 5.75
CA VAL A 222 37.54 -6.71 6.43
C VAL A 222 36.27 -7.23 7.13
N GLN A 223 35.47 -6.34 7.74
CA GLN A 223 34.16 -6.66 8.31
C GLN A 223 33.23 -7.30 7.26
N ALA A 224 33.07 -6.69 6.09
CA ALA A 224 32.20 -7.20 5.03
C ALA A 224 32.69 -8.57 4.49
N LEU A 225 34.01 -8.79 4.42
CA LEU A 225 34.58 -10.08 4.03
C LEU A 225 34.29 -11.17 5.07
N VAL A 226 34.44 -10.85 6.36
CA VAL A 226 34.12 -11.78 7.47
C VAL A 226 32.62 -12.09 7.50
N ASP A 227 31.76 -11.09 7.39
CA ASP A 227 30.30 -11.27 7.39
C ASP A 227 29.84 -12.16 6.23
N ARG A 228 30.44 -11.98 5.04
CA ARG A 228 30.18 -12.85 3.89
C ARG A 228 30.57 -14.31 4.15
N GLN A 229 31.66 -14.53 4.88
CA GLN A 229 32.09 -15.87 5.25
C GLN A 229 31.14 -16.53 6.24
N LEU A 230 30.64 -15.76 7.21
CA LEU A 230 29.71 -16.26 8.23
C LEU A 230 28.31 -16.57 7.67
N ALA A 231 27.87 -15.85 6.64
CA ALA A 231 26.57 -16.10 5.99
C ALA A 231 26.45 -17.47 5.30
N GLY A 232 27.57 -18.18 5.08
CA GLY A 232 27.60 -19.48 4.42
C GLY A 232 27.18 -20.67 5.31
N PHE A 233 27.02 -20.46 6.62
CA PHE A 233 26.71 -21.55 7.55
C PHE A 233 25.20 -21.74 7.71
N PRO A 234 24.67 -22.97 7.52
CA PRO A 234 23.24 -23.24 7.67
C PRO A 234 22.85 -23.37 9.15
N CYS A 235 21.67 -22.83 9.49
CA CYS A 235 21.11 -22.87 10.84
C CYS A 235 22.11 -22.35 11.89
N SER A 236 22.59 -21.13 11.65
CA SER A 236 23.57 -20.44 12.49
C SER A 236 23.19 -18.97 12.67
N ASP A 237 23.61 -18.40 13.79
CA ASP A 237 23.48 -16.97 14.10
C ASP A 237 24.83 -16.52 14.63
N LEU A 238 25.72 -16.17 13.70
CA LEU A 238 27.10 -15.79 13.94
C LEU A 238 27.24 -14.28 13.73
N VAL A 239 27.81 -13.61 14.71
CA VAL A 239 28.10 -12.17 14.64
C VAL A 239 29.60 -11.98 14.77
N ALA A 240 30.19 -11.22 13.86
CA ALA A 240 31.58 -10.79 13.95
C ALA A 240 31.68 -9.30 14.26
N THR A 241 32.64 -8.96 15.11
CA THR A 241 33.07 -7.58 15.34
C THR A 241 34.55 -7.47 14.99
N VAL A 242 34.87 -6.65 14.00
CA VAL A 242 36.26 -6.35 13.59
C VAL A 242 36.65 -4.98 14.14
N GLY A 243 37.53 -4.97 15.13
CA GLY A 243 38.08 -3.77 15.74
C GLY A 243 39.26 -3.17 14.97
N GLU A 244 39.93 -2.19 15.60
CA GLU A 244 41.13 -1.57 15.04
C GLU A 244 42.22 -2.61 14.73
N LYS A 245 42.95 -2.40 13.63
CA LYS A 245 44.04 -3.30 13.16
C LYS A 245 43.59 -4.74 12.85
N GLY A 246 42.30 -4.98 12.65
CA GLY A 246 41.78 -6.28 12.25
C GLY A 246 41.46 -7.24 13.40
N ALA A 247 41.54 -6.79 14.66
CA ALA A 247 41.21 -7.61 15.84
C ALA A 247 39.76 -8.12 15.75
N THR A 248 39.58 -9.42 15.53
CA THR A 248 38.25 -9.97 15.20
C THR A 248 37.70 -10.81 16.35
N ARG A 249 36.44 -10.58 16.75
CA ARG A 249 35.72 -11.45 17.69
C ARG A 249 34.46 -11.98 17.01
N VAL A 250 34.33 -13.30 16.97
CA VAL A 250 33.17 -14.00 16.44
C VAL A 250 32.44 -14.69 17.59
N GLU A 251 31.15 -14.46 17.69
CA GLU A 251 30.29 -15.08 18.71
C GLU A 251 28.99 -15.59 18.08
N GLY A 252 28.38 -16.60 18.72
CA GLY A 252 27.10 -17.14 18.26
C GLY A 252 27.04 -18.66 18.32
N PHE A 253 26.27 -19.26 17.40
CA PHE A 253 26.12 -20.71 17.33
C PHE A 253 26.07 -21.26 15.90
N VAL A 254 26.42 -22.54 15.77
CA VAL A 254 26.31 -23.34 14.53
C VAL A 254 25.60 -24.67 14.80
N SER A 255 25.05 -25.27 13.75
CA SER A 255 24.25 -26.50 13.85
C SER A 255 25.03 -27.80 13.91
N ARG A 256 26.28 -27.81 13.44
CA ARG A 256 27.13 -29.01 13.40
C ARG A 256 28.45 -28.77 14.10
N ALA A 257 28.96 -29.79 14.78
CA ALA A 257 30.25 -29.71 15.47
C ALA A 257 31.40 -29.36 14.49
N ASP A 258 31.36 -29.93 13.28
CA ASP A 258 32.34 -29.67 12.22
C ASP A 258 32.33 -28.19 11.76
N ASP A 259 31.19 -27.52 11.84
CA ASP A 259 31.07 -26.12 11.45
C ASP A 259 31.82 -25.19 12.41
N ILE A 260 32.01 -25.57 13.68
CA ILE A 260 32.80 -24.78 14.63
C ILE A 260 34.25 -24.67 14.14
N ALA A 261 34.82 -25.79 13.69
CA ALA A 261 36.17 -25.81 13.14
C ALA A 261 36.24 -25.05 11.81
N ALA A 262 35.23 -25.20 10.94
CA ALA A 262 35.17 -24.50 9.67
C ALA A 262 35.06 -22.97 9.84
N VAL A 263 34.23 -22.47 10.77
CA VAL A 263 34.15 -21.03 11.09
C VAL A 263 35.51 -20.50 11.50
N ARG A 264 36.20 -21.19 12.42
CA ARG A 264 37.53 -20.80 12.90
C ARG A 264 38.53 -20.71 11.76
N GLN A 265 38.56 -21.72 10.90
CA GLN A 265 39.48 -21.78 9.77
C GLN A 265 39.18 -20.69 8.74
N GLN A 266 37.92 -20.55 8.32
CA GLN A 266 37.53 -19.67 7.24
C GLN A 266 37.67 -18.19 7.62
N VAL A 267 37.29 -17.80 8.84
CA VAL A 267 37.46 -16.41 9.32
C VAL A 267 38.94 -16.07 9.51
N SER A 268 39.74 -17.01 10.04
CA SER A 268 41.18 -16.78 10.22
C SER A 268 41.94 -16.66 8.89
N ALA A 269 41.36 -17.16 7.80
CA ALA A 269 41.94 -17.08 6.46
C ALA A 269 41.56 -15.80 5.69
N VAL A 270 40.72 -14.93 6.26
CA VAL A 270 40.34 -13.65 5.63
C VAL A 270 41.49 -12.65 5.75
N ASP A 271 41.91 -12.09 4.62
CA ASP A 271 42.96 -11.07 4.57
C ASP A 271 42.57 -9.84 5.42
N GLY A 272 43.45 -9.48 6.35
CA GLY A 272 43.26 -8.36 7.27
C GLY A 272 42.66 -8.73 8.64
N VAL A 273 42.28 -9.99 8.86
CA VAL A 273 41.92 -10.49 10.20
C VAL A 273 43.18 -10.68 11.05
N ALA A 274 43.14 -10.19 12.29
CA ALA A 274 44.20 -10.33 13.28
C ALA A 274 43.63 -10.87 14.60
N SER A 275 44.41 -11.73 15.27
CA SER A 275 44.11 -12.26 16.61
C SER A 275 42.64 -12.67 16.83
N PRO A 276 42.06 -13.55 15.97
CA PRO A 276 40.64 -13.84 16.04
C PRO A 276 40.27 -14.62 17.31
N GLN A 277 39.21 -14.19 17.98
CA GLN A 277 38.62 -14.86 19.15
C GLN A 277 37.26 -15.45 18.76
N PHE A 278 36.99 -16.67 19.21
CA PHE A 278 35.78 -17.41 18.82
C PHE A 278 35.03 -17.90 20.06
N ASP A 279 33.84 -17.37 20.27
CA ASP A 279 32.84 -17.84 21.23
C ASP A 279 31.64 -18.44 20.47
N VAL A 280 31.90 -19.57 19.81
CA VAL A 280 30.92 -20.25 18.95
C VAL A 280 30.49 -21.54 19.63
N GLN A 281 29.19 -21.67 19.86
CA GLN A 281 28.56 -22.81 20.53
C GLN A 281 27.88 -23.75 19.52
N LEU A 282 27.75 -25.02 19.89
CA LEU A 282 26.95 -25.97 19.13
C LEU A 282 25.48 -25.82 19.52
N ARG A 283 24.60 -25.66 18.53
CA ARG A 283 23.16 -25.66 18.71
C ARG A 283 22.53 -26.45 17.58
N ILE A 284 22.20 -27.70 17.85
CA ILE A 284 21.72 -28.63 16.82
C ILE A 284 20.38 -28.20 16.24
N TRP A 285 20.05 -28.73 15.07
CA TRP A 285 18.68 -28.69 14.56
C TRP A 285 17.79 -29.61 15.42
N PRO A 286 16.55 -29.23 15.79
CA PRO A 286 15.79 -28.04 15.37
C PRO A 286 16.03 -26.77 16.20
N HIS A 287 16.78 -26.85 17.32
CA HIS A 287 16.92 -25.74 18.28
C HIS A 287 17.50 -24.46 17.66
N CYS A 288 18.47 -24.58 16.74
CA CYS A 288 19.02 -23.42 16.04
C CYS A 288 17.97 -22.65 15.24
N GLU A 289 17.09 -23.37 14.54
CA GLU A 289 16.08 -22.79 13.66
C GLU A 289 14.99 -22.08 14.47
N VAL A 290 14.55 -22.72 15.56
CA VAL A 290 13.55 -22.17 16.48
C VAL A 290 14.08 -20.90 17.15
N VAL A 291 15.30 -20.93 17.68
CA VAL A 291 15.87 -19.76 18.35
C VAL A 291 16.06 -18.61 17.36
N GLN A 292 16.57 -18.88 16.17
CA GLN A 292 16.74 -17.85 15.15
C GLN A 292 15.38 -17.20 14.78
N MET A 293 14.33 -18.01 14.68
CA MET A 293 12.97 -17.53 14.40
C MET A 293 12.38 -16.71 15.56
N LEU A 294 12.59 -17.12 16.81
CA LEU A 294 11.99 -16.49 17.98
C LEU A 294 12.83 -15.36 18.61
N LYS A 295 14.12 -15.24 18.24
CA LYS A 295 15.06 -14.23 18.76
C LYS A 295 14.51 -12.80 18.73
N PRO A 296 13.87 -12.31 17.65
CA PRO A 296 13.32 -10.95 17.63
C PRO A 296 12.20 -10.74 18.66
N PHE A 297 11.39 -11.77 18.91
CA PHE A 297 10.27 -11.70 19.86
C PHE A 297 10.72 -11.86 21.31
N ARG A 298 11.83 -12.56 21.56
CA ARG A 298 12.52 -12.55 22.85
C ARG A 298 13.16 -11.20 23.17
N ALA A 299 13.84 -10.60 22.19
CA ALA A 299 14.36 -9.24 22.34
C ALA A 299 13.24 -8.25 22.67
N ARG A 300 12.11 -8.34 21.94
CA ARG A 300 10.92 -7.53 22.22
C ARG A 300 10.37 -7.73 23.65
N ASN A 301 10.27 -8.98 24.12
CA ASN A 301 9.84 -9.28 25.49
C ASN A 301 10.72 -8.57 26.54
N GLN A 302 12.04 -8.55 26.32
CA GLN A 302 13.03 -7.92 27.21
C GLN A 302 13.00 -6.39 27.12
N ASP A 303 13.05 -5.85 25.90
CA ASP A 303 13.13 -4.41 25.63
C ASP A 303 11.86 -3.68 26.09
N LEU A 304 10.69 -4.27 25.81
CA LEU A 304 9.39 -3.72 26.20
C LEU A 304 8.94 -4.19 27.59
N ARG A 305 9.74 -5.04 28.25
CA ARG A 305 9.50 -5.56 29.60
C ARG A 305 8.10 -6.18 29.75
N TYR A 306 7.71 -7.01 28.79
CA TYR A 306 6.42 -7.69 28.83
C TYR A 306 6.30 -8.68 29.98
N GLY A 307 7.41 -9.20 30.51
CA GLY A 307 7.40 -10.05 31.70
C GLY A 307 6.99 -11.49 31.44
N LEU A 308 6.86 -11.90 30.16
CA LEU A 308 6.71 -13.29 29.79
C LEU A 308 7.95 -14.06 30.28
N SER A 309 7.75 -15.13 31.03
CA SER A 309 8.86 -15.94 31.54
C SER A 309 8.52 -17.42 31.65
N VAL A 310 9.56 -18.24 31.54
CA VAL A 310 9.53 -19.68 31.79
C VAL A 310 10.71 -20.05 32.69
N ALA A 311 10.43 -20.86 33.71
CA ALA A 311 11.43 -21.34 34.65
C ALA A 311 11.17 -22.80 35.05
N PRO A 312 12.20 -23.60 35.33
CA PRO A 312 12.01 -24.95 35.85
C PRO A 312 11.47 -24.91 37.29
N THR A 313 10.64 -25.90 37.65
CA THR A 313 9.95 -25.92 38.96
C THR A 313 10.85 -26.44 40.10
N SER A 314 11.90 -27.19 39.79
CA SER A 314 12.72 -27.94 40.76
C SER A 314 13.79 -27.11 41.49
N GLY A 315 13.96 -25.82 41.20
CA GLY A 315 14.92 -24.96 41.89
C GLY A 315 16.41 -25.38 41.75
N HIS A 316 16.70 -26.36 40.88
CA HIS A 316 18.04 -26.81 40.53
C HIS A 316 18.39 -26.39 39.10
N SER A 317 19.67 -26.52 38.76
CA SER A 317 20.29 -26.16 37.47
C SER A 317 19.46 -26.59 36.27
N ASP A 318 19.75 -26.01 35.11
CA ASP A 318 19.22 -26.38 33.77
C ASP A 318 19.55 -27.84 33.35
N ARG A 319 19.64 -28.79 34.28
CA ARG A 319 19.99 -30.19 34.12
C ARG A 319 18.89 -31.08 34.67
N PHE A 320 18.46 -32.06 33.89
CA PHE A 320 17.41 -33.01 34.23
C PHE A 320 17.90 -34.44 34.03
N LEU A 321 17.56 -35.31 34.97
CA LEU A 321 17.93 -36.73 34.89
C LEU A 321 16.81 -37.56 34.24
N GLU A 322 17.18 -38.70 33.67
CA GLU A 322 16.23 -39.68 33.16
C GLU A 322 15.12 -40.01 34.18
N ASN A 323 13.88 -40.10 33.71
CA ASN A 323 12.64 -40.27 34.48
C ASN A 323 12.23 -39.06 35.35
N GLU A 324 12.99 -37.97 35.37
CA GLU A 324 12.55 -36.73 36.02
C GLU A 324 11.38 -36.11 35.27
N ARG A 325 10.40 -35.57 36.01
CA ARG A 325 9.24 -34.91 35.41
C ARG A 325 9.61 -33.53 34.89
N VAL A 326 9.27 -33.25 33.63
CA VAL A 326 9.42 -31.93 33.03
C VAL A 326 8.25 -31.06 33.47
N ILE A 327 8.48 -30.22 34.48
CA ILE A 327 7.49 -29.25 34.99
C ILE A 327 8.07 -27.85 34.87
N VAL A 328 7.36 -26.96 34.20
CA VAL A 328 7.75 -25.56 34.03
C VAL A 328 6.75 -24.61 34.70
N GLN A 329 7.28 -23.59 35.37
CA GLN A 329 6.53 -22.43 35.81
C GLN A 329 6.53 -21.39 34.69
N LEU A 330 5.34 -20.91 34.36
CA LEU A 330 5.11 -19.90 33.34
C LEU A 330 4.55 -18.65 34.00
N THR A 331 4.96 -17.50 33.51
CA THR A 331 4.29 -16.21 33.80
C THR A 331 3.88 -15.59 32.48
N GLN A 332 2.59 -15.33 32.30
CA GLN A 332 2.07 -14.62 31.13
C GLN A 332 2.61 -13.19 31.08
N ALA A 333 2.77 -12.66 29.88
CA ALA A 333 3.07 -11.26 29.65
C ALA A 333 2.08 -10.31 30.34
N ALA A 334 2.43 -9.04 30.46
CA ALA A 334 1.61 -7.98 31.05
C ALA A 334 0.40 -7.57 30.19
N TYR A 335 -0.20 -8.51 29.46
CA TYR A 335 -1.44 -8.40 28.70
C TYR A 335 -2.16 -9.75 28.67
N GLU A 336 -3.47 -9.73 28.43
CA GLU A 336 -4.24 -10.97 28.28
C GLU A 336 -3.97 -11.60 26.91
N GLY A 337 -3.79 -12.93 26.87
CA GLY A 337 -3.45 -13.62 25.64
C GLY A 337 -3.40 -15.12 25.77
N TYR A 338 -3.06 -15.78 24.67
CA TYR A 338 -2.88 -17.22 24.53
C TYR A 338 -1.39 -17.55 24.66
N LEU A 339 -1.08 -18.66 25.34
CA LEU A 339 0.28 -19.19 25.45
C LEU A 339 0.42 -20.48 24.64
N TYR A 340 1.58 -20.65 24.04
CA TYR A 340 2.01 -21.85 23.34
C TYR A 340 3.36 -22.27 23.89
N VAL A 341 3.45 -23.50 24.40
CA VAL A 341 4.61 -24.08 25.07
C VAL A 341 4.97 -25.37 24.37
N ASP A 342 6.10 -25.30 23.66
CA ASP A 342 6.62 -26.40 22.85
C ASP A 342 7.95 -26.87 23.44
N TYR A 343 8.15 -28.18 23.47
CA TYR A 343 9.38 -28.83 23.91
C TYR A 343 10.02 -29.59 22.76
N TYR A 344 11.23 -29.16 22.40
CA TYR A 344 12.00 -29.69 21.28
C TYR A 344 13.08 -30.62 21.80
N THR A 345 12.96 -31.89 21.44
CA THR A 345 13.91 -32.94 21.81
C THR A 345 15.17 -32.86 20.96
N VAL A 346 16.25 -33.52 21.42
CA VAL A 346 17.45 -33.75 20.60
C VAL A 346 17.20 -34.69 19.41
N GLY A 347 16.14 -35.49 19.46
CA GLY A 347 15.74 -36.41 18.38
C GLY A 347 15.13 -35.70 17.18
N GLY A 348 14.74 -34.44 17.32
CA GLY A 348 14.07 -33.66 16.28
C GLY A 348 12.55 -33.71 16.35
N ASP A 349 11.97 -34.23 17.43
CA ASP A 349 10.54 -34.19 17.71
C ASP A 349 10.17 -32.97 18.58
N VAL A 350 8.92 -32.55 18.46
CA VAL A 350 8.29 -31.46 19.21
C VAL A 350 7.11 -32.03 19.98
N ALA A 351 7.10 -31.84 21.30
CA ALA A 351 5.96 -32.11 22.15
C ALA A 351 5.25 -30.79 22.50
N HIS A 352 3.94 -30.74 22.27
CA HIS A 352 3.12 -29.57 22.58
C HIS A 352 2.62 -29.69 24.01
N ILE A 353 3.32 -29.05 24.94
CA ILE A 353 3.01 -29.12 26.37
C ILE A 353 1.76 -28.29 26.68
N TYR A 354 1.61 -27.13 26.03
CA TYR A 354 0.42 -26.28 26.17
C TYR A 354 0.18 -25.49 24.87
N PRO A 355 -1.04 -25.46 24.29
CA PRO A 355 -2.22 -26.19 24.71
C PRO A 355 -2.10 -27.70 24.41
N ASN A 356 -2.45 -28.54 25.39
CA ASN A 356 -2.64 -29.99 25.24
C ASN A 356 -4.06 -30.38 25.73
N PRO A 357 -4.82 -31.23 25.02
CA PRO A 357 -6.15 -31.69 25.48
C PRO A 357 -6.19 -32.30 26.89
N HIS A 358 -5.07 -32.81 27.38
CA HIS A 358 -4.96 -33.46 28.69
C HIS A 358 -4.53 -32.51 29.81
N GLU A 359 -4.25 -31.24 29.50
CA GLU A 359 -3.88 -30.24 30.50
C GLU A 359 -5.11 -29.40 30.92
N PRO A 360 -5.38 -29.23 32.23
CA PRO A 360 -6.54 -28.48 32.70
C PRO A 360 -6.53 -27.01 32.23
N GLY A 361 -7.67 -26.55 31.69
CA GLY A 361 -7.80 -25.16 31.23
C GLY A 361 -6.94 -24.83 30.01
N SER A 362 -6.45 -25.84 29.31
CA SER A 362 -5.66 -25.71 28.08
C SER A 362 -6.36 -24.90 26.99
N GLY A 363 -5.57 -24.08 26.27
CA GLY A 363 -6.06 -23.26 25.15
C GLY A 363 -6.92 -22.06 25.55
N ARG A 364 -7.08 -21.79 26.85
CA ARG A 364 -7.82 -20.62 27.34
C ARG A 364 -7.05 -19.31 27.15
N LEU A 365 -7.79 -18.21 27.23
CA LEU A 365 -7.22 -16.89 27.45
C LEU A 365 -6.64 -16.79 28.88
N ILE A 366 -5.37 -16.41 28.98
CA ILE A 366 -4.62 -16.27 30.23
C ILE A 366 -4.52 -14.79 30.59
N ARG A 367 -4.74 -14.45 31.86
CA ARG A 367 -4.73 -13.05 32.32
C ARG A 367 -3.33 -12.46 32.32
N ALA A 368 -3.25 -11.14 32.22
CA ALA A 368 -2.00 -10.41 32.30
C ALA A 368 -1.23 -10.74 33.59
N GLY A 369 0.03 -11.15 33.46
CA GLY A 369 0.91 -11.49 34.59
C GLY A 369 0.51 -12.75 35.36
N GLU A 370 -0.44 -13.54 34.87
CA GLU A 370 -0.87 -14.78 35.53
C GLU A 370 0.27 -15.82 35.51
N GLY A 371 0.59 -16.35 36.71
CA GLY A 371 1.58 -17.41 36.89
C GLY A 371 0.92 -18.77 37.11
N PHE A 372 1.39 -19.80 36.41
CA PHE A 372 0.89 -21.18 36.58
C PHE A 372 1.97 -22.20 36.20
N SER A 373 1.78 -23.45 36.63
CA SER A 373 2.68 -24.56 36.28
C SER A 373 2.04 -25.45 35.23
N VAL A 374 2.85 -25.90 34.27
CA VAL A 374 2.43 -26.82 33.21
C VAL A 374 3.22 -28.13 33.35
N GLY A 375 2.55 -29.27 33.15
CA GLY A 375 3.14 -30.61 33.27
C GLY A 375 3.08 -31.21 34.68
N ALA A 376 2.43 -30.50 35.61
CA ALA A 376 2.24 -30.94 37.00
C ALA A 376 1.06 -31.92 37.18
N THR A 377 0.18 -32.07 36.20
CA THR A 377 -1.01 -32.94 36.28
C THR A 377 -0.63 -34.43 36.38
N ASP A 378 -1.20 -35.16 37.36
CA ASP A 378 -0.86 -36.57 37.61
C ASP A 378 -1.44 -37.55 36.58
N GLN A 379 -2.44 -37.13 35.80
CA GLN A 379 -3.10 -37.98 34.80
C GLN A 379 -2.25 -38.21 33.55
N ARG A 380 -1.38 -37.24 33.20
CA ARG A 380 -0.46 -37.35 32.08
C ARG A 380 0.72 -36.41 32.31
N PHE A 381 1.91 -37.00 32.45
CA PHE A 381 3.13 -36.28 32.79
C PHE A 381 4.24 -36.62 31.79
N TRP A 382 5.16 -35.68 31.61
CA TRP A 382 6.31 -35.82 30.73
C TRP A 382 7.52 -36.20 31.55
N THR A 383 8.23 -37.24 31.13
CA THR A 383 9.50 -37.64 31.74
C THR A 383 10.64 -37.54 30.74
N VAL A 384 11.81 -37.16 31.23
CA VAL A 384 13.05 -37.19 30.44
C VAL A 384 13.41 -38.63 30.07
N GLY A 385 13.72 -38.84 28.79
CA GLY A 385 14.16 -40.12 28.24
C GLY A 385 15.17 -39.94 27.11
N PRO A 386 15.75 -41.03 26.59
CA PRO A 386 16.73 -40.98 25.51
C PRO A 386 16.12 -40.52 24.17
N PRO A 387 16.89 -39.88 23.27
CA PRO A 387 18.31 -39.54 23.42
C PRO A 387 18.52 -38.37 24.39
N PHE A 388 19.63 -38.38 25.13
CA PHE A 388 19.97 -37.32 26.07
C PHE A 388 20.83 -36.23 25.41
N GLY A 389 20.67 -34.98 25.84
CA GLY A 389 21.48 -33.87 25.38
C GLY A 389 20.86 -32.52 25.72
N GLN A 390 21.27 -31.48 24.99
CA GLN A 390 20.64 -30.16 25.17
C GLN A 390 19.28 -30.14 24.49
N GLU A 391 18.25 -29.73 25.21
CA GLU A 391 16.86 -29.62 24.75
C GLU A 391 16.36 -28.19 24.95
N LEU A 392 15.21 -27.87 24.34
CA LEU A 392 14.68 -26.51 24.29
C LEU A 392 13.19 -26.49 24.60
N ILE A 393 12.80 -25.66 25.57
CA ILE A 393 11.42 -25.25 25.76
C ILE A 393 11.25 -23.84 25.22
N THR A 394 10.21 -23.62 24.43
CA THR A 394 9.84 -22.28 23.98
C THR A 394 8.45 -21.92 24.44
N VAL A 395 8.26 -20.65 24.75
CA VAL A 395 6.97 -20.06 25.10
C VAL A 395 6.68 -18.91 24.16
N ILE A 396 5.52 -18.93 23.52
CA ILE A 396 5.04 -17.85 22.66
C ILE A 396 3.74 -17.30 23.28
N ALA A 397 3.70 -16.00 23.49
CA ALA A 397 2.52 -15.27 23.94
C ALA A 397 1.95 -14.43 22.80
N SER A 398 0.64 -14.60 22.55
CA SER A 398 -0.07 -13.91 21.48
C SER A 398 -1.42 -13.37 21.98
N PRO A 399 -1.83 -12.14 21.60
CA PRO A 399 -3.14 -11.61 21.99
C PRO A 399 -4.31 -12.33 21.27
N THR A 400 -4.03 -13.00 20.15
CA THR A 400 -5.00 -13.77 19.35
C THR A 400 -4.53 -15.22 19.19
N PRO A 401 -5.45 -16.19 19.02
CA PRO A 401 -5.04 -17.57 18.77
C PRO A 401 -4.16 -17.68 17.52
N LEU A 402 -2.97 -18.28 17.66
CA LEU A 402 -2.04 -18.51 16.55
C LEU A 402 -2.53 -19.63 15.63
N PHE A 403 -3.04 -20.71 16.20
CA PHE A 403 -3.58 -21.84 15.44
C PHE A 403 -5.09 -21.68 15.29
N GLN A 404 -5.59 -21.87 14.07
CA GLN A 404 -7.03 -21.97 13.79
C GLN A 404 -7.39 -23.40 13.43
N GLY A 405 -8.40 -23.96 14.10
CA GLY A 405 -8.83 -25.35 13.92
C GLY A 405 -8.37 -26.26 15.05
N ASP A 406 -8.16 -27.55 14.74
CA ASP A 406 -7.71 -28.54 15.72
C ASP A 406 -6.29 -28.21 16.20
N PRO A 407 -5.98 -28.41 17.49
CA PRO A 407 -4.62 -28.23 18.01
C PRO A 407 -3.65 -29.19 17.31
N PRO A 408 -2.34 -28.88 17.29
CA PRO A 408 -1.31 -29.81 16.86
C PRO A 408 -1.46 -31.18 17.54
N ASP A 409 -0.98 -32.23 16.87
CA ASP A 409 -0.81 -33.53 17.51
C ASP A 409 0.05 -33.34 18.78
N GLU A 410 -0.16 -34.15 19.81
CA GLU A 410 0.55 -33.96 21.09
C GLU A 410 2.08 -34.06 20.93
N VAL A 411 2.54 -34.90 20.00
CA VAL A 411 3.94 -35.01 19.58
C VAL A 411 3.98 -35.13 18.06
N GLU A 412 4.84 -34.35 17.42
CA GLU A 412 5.09 -34.42 15.98
C GLU A 412 6.55 -34.12 15.65
N SER A 413 6.97 -34.39 14.42
CA SER A 413 8.34 -34.11 13.96
C SER A 413 8.54 -32.61 13.73
N ALA A 414 9.66 -32.05 14.20
CA ALA A 414 9.99 -30.63 13.98
C ALA A 414 10.07 -30.27 12.50
N LYS A 415 10.38 -31.25 11.63
CA LYS A 415 10.43 -31.03 10.18
C LYS A 415 9.07 -30.63 9.62
N ASP A 416 8.00 -31.15 10.21
CA ASP A 416 6.62 -30.92 9.77
C ASP A 416 5.99 -29.72 10.51
N TYR A 417 6.39 -29.51 11.76
CA TYR A 417 5.93 -28.38 12.58
C TYR A 417 6.53 -27.03 12.19
N LEU A 418 7.86 -26.94 12.03
CA LEU A 418 8.57 -25.66 11.86
C LEU A 418 8.12 -24.84 10.64
N PRO A 419 7.80 -25.43 9.47
CA PRO A 419 7.23 -24.67 8.36
C PRO A 419 5.90 -23.99 8.72
N ARG A 420 5.03 -24.67 9.49
CA ARG A 420 3.75 -24.12 9.96
C ARG A 420 3.97 -23.02 10.97
N LEU A 421 4.81 -23.25 11.98
CA LEU A 421 5.14 -22.25 12.98
C LEU A 421 5.73 -20.99 12.32
N ARG A 422 6.64 -21.14 11.35
CA ARG A 422 7.21 -20.02 10.60
C ARG A 422 6.12 -19.19 9.90
N GLN A 423 5.17 -19.83 9.23
CA GLN A 423 4.08 -19.12 8.56
C GLN A 423 3.25 -18.31 9.56
N LEU A 424 2.94 -18.87 10.73
CA LEU A 424 2.18 -18.20 11.78
C LEU A 424 2.93 -17.02 12.39
N ILE A 425 4.22 -17.19 12.66
CA ILE A 425 5.09 -16.14 13.19
C ILE A 425 5.22 -15.00 12.17
N GLU A 426 5.44 -15.31 10.88
CA GLU A 426 5.59 -14.29 9.85
C GLU A 426 4.27 -13.53 9.62
N ALA A 427 3.13 -14.21 9.65
CA ALA A 427 1.81 -13.58 9.58
C ALA A 427 1.51 -12.64 10.77
N ASN A 428 2.18 -12.85 11.91
CA ASN A 428 2.05 -12.03 13.12
C ASN A 428 3.30 -11.19 13.42
N ARG A 429 4.23 -11.03 12.46
CA ARG A 429 5.51 -10.33 12.67
C ARG A 429 5.31 -8.91 13.22
N ASP A 430 4.34 -8.20 12.65
CA ASP A 430 4.01 -6.81 12.97
C ASP A 430 3.07 -6.66 14.18
N ASN A 431 2.61 -7.77 14.76
CA ASN A 431 1.81 -7.74 15.98
C ASN A 431 2.69 -7.26 17.15
N PRO A 432 2.43 -6.08 17.73
CA PRO A 432 3.30 -5.51 18.76
C PRO A 432 3.30 -6.35 20.03
N GLN A 433 2.22 -7.07 20.32
CA GLN A 433 2.07 -7.90 21.52
C GLN A 433 2.50 -9.35 21.30
N LEU A 434 2.99 -9.75 20.12
CA LEU A 434 3.60 -11.08 19.99
C LEU A 434 4.96 -11.09 20.68
N ALA A 435 5.14 -12.00 21.65
CA ALA A 435 6.33 -12.11 22.47
C ALA A 435 6.76 -13.58 22.60
N ALA A 436 8.05 -13.82 22.82
CA ALA A 436 8.56 -15.17 23.05
C ALA A 436 9.59 -15.21 24.18
N GLU A 437 9.73 -16.37 24.81
CA GLU A 437 10.79 -16.69 25.76
C GLU A 437 11.22 -18.14 25.53
N PHE A 438 12.45 -18.50 25.88
CA PHE A 438 12.90 -19.88 25.77
C PHE A 438 13.92 -20.27 26.83
N LEU A 439 13.87 -21.54 27.21
CA LEU A 439 14.69 -22.18 28.23
C LEU A 439 15.43 -23.36 27.60
N PHE A 440 16.75 -23.39 27.75
CA PHE A 440 17.54 -24.57 27.43
C PHE A 440 17.63 -25.46 28.66
N MET A 441 17.64 -26.77 28.42
CA MET A 441 17.80 -27.79 29.44
C MET A 441 18.82 -28.80 28.95
N GLN A 442 19.54 -29.43 29.86
CA GLN A 442 20.50 -30.49 29.59
C GLN A 442 19.95 -31.77 30.20
N THR A 443 19.63 -32.76 29.37
CA THR A 443 19.20 -34.07 29.84
C THR A 443 20.37 -35.03 29.90
N GLU A 444 20.37 -35.88 30.93
CA GLU A 444 21.43 -36.85 31.21
C GLU A 444 20.80 -38.19 31.66
N PRO A 445 21.44 -39.34 31.38
CA PRO A 445 20.99 -40.63 31.89
C PRO A 445 20.98 -40.64 33.42
N ALA A 446 20.12 -41.47 34.02
CA ALA A 446 20.19 -41.71 35.45
C ALA A 446 21.56 -42.35 35.81
N PRO A 447 22.20 -41.94 36.92
CA PRO A 447 23.51 -42.42 37.32
C PRO A 447 23.58 -43.90 37.68
#